data_AF-A0A960UB12-F1
#
_entry.id   AF-A0A960UB12-F1
#
_cell.length_a   1.000
_cell.length_b   1.000
_cell.length_c   1.000
_cell.angle_alpha   90.00
_cell.angle_beta   90.00
_cell.angle_gamma   90.00
#
_symmetry.space_group_name_H-M   'P 1'
#
loop_
_entity.id
_entity.type
_entity.pdbx_description
1 polymer ?
#
loop_
_entity_poly.entity_id
_entity_poly.type
_entity_poly.pdbx_seq_one_letter_code
_entity_poly.pdbx_strand_id
1 'polypeptide(L)'
;KHVNHISLQEFKNLDCGSVKNPKFPEQKTIPKTHPPDLEEVFSFITSYERKNPEAKKVYLNIEIKANPHDMTDKDLYFHADKIITLAEKYSLKDRITIQSFEHIVLTYIKEKYPSVKTSALFSMTYFQFFRSKLGWIKGLQKEVIEKSITLKVDYISPFYAYVNPDFVKACHEKGLKLIPWTINSEEHIEEIMSYGVDGIISDYPDRLYRVWKKLSESSL
;
A
#
# COMPACT_ATOMS: atom_id res chain seq x y z
N LYS A 1 24.17 2.81 -6.54
CA LYS A 1 24.00 4.25 -6.21
C LYS A 1 22.64 4.40 -5.55
N HIS A 2 22.51 5.24 -4.52
CA HIS A 2 21.19 5.55 -3.95
C HIS A 2 20.38 6.39 -4.94
N VAL A 3 19.06 6.20 -4.99
CA VAL A 3 18.17 6.88 -5.95
C VAL A 3 18.22 8.40 -5.80
N ASN A 4 18.41 8.90 -4.56
CA ASN A 4 18.55 10.32 -4.26
C ASN A 4 19.89 10.93 -4.75
N HIS A 5 20.84 10.13 -5.23
CA HIS A 5 22.17 10.59 -5.69
C HIS A 5 22.36 10.44 -7.20
N ILE A 6 21.30 10.18 -7.97
CA ILE A 6 21.36 10.07 -9.43
C ILE A 6 20.34 10.97 -10.09
N SER A 7 20.65 11.44 -11.30
CA SER A 7 19.71 12.20 -12.11
C SER A 7 18.54 11.32 -12.59
N LEU A 8 17.42 11.94 -12.95
CA LEU A 8 16.29 11.23 -13.57
C LEU A 8 16.73 10.48 -14.83
N GLN A 9 17.63 11.06 -15.64
CA GLN A 9 18.15 10.41 -16.84
C GLN A 9 18.95 9.16 -16.50
N GLU A 10 19.82 9.21 -15.48
CA GLU A 10 20.54 8.02 -15.01
C GLU A 10 19.59 6.96 -14.44
N PHE A 11 18.59 7.37 -13.67
CA PHE A 11 17.57 6.46 -13.11
C PHE A 11 16.82 5.73 -14.23
N LYS A 12 16.36 6.45 -15.25
CA LYS A 12 15.67 5.86 -16.41
C LYS A 12 16.55 4.97 -17.26
N ASN A 13 17.87 5.08 -17.18
CA ASN A 13 18.79 4.18 -17.88
C ASN A 13 19.05 2.87 -17.12
N LEU A 14 18.54 2.71 -15.89
CA LEU A 14 18.67 1.46 -15.14
C LEU A 14 17.84 0.34 -15.77
N ASP A 15 18.30 -0.90 -15.62
CA ASP A 15 17.53 -2.11 -15.94
C ASP A 15 16.97 -2.72 -14.66
N CYS A 16 15.65 -2.68 -14.51
CA CYS A 16 14.92 -3.25 -13.38
C CYS A 16 14.10 -4.50 -13.75
N GLY A 17 14.31 -5.08 -14.95
CA GLY A 17 13.52 -6.21 -15.43
C GLY A 17 14.32 -7.47 -15.80
N SER A 18 15.64 -7.34 -16.01
CA SER A 18 16.50 -8.48 -16.37
C SER A 18 16.79 -9.45 -15.22
N VAL A 19 16.90 -8.94 -13.98
CA VAL A 19 17.36 -9.74 -12.84
C VAL A 19 16.20 -10.53 -12.24
N LYS A 20 16.34 -11.86 -12.23
CA LYS A 20 15.39 -12.75 -11.55
C LYS A 20 15.61 -12.72 -10.04
N ASN A 21 14.56 -12.42 -9.28
CA ASN A 21 14.61 -12.40 -7.83
C ASN A 21 14.31 -13.81 -7.27
N PRO A 22 15.23 -14.42 -6.48
CA PRO A 22 15.03 -15.76 -5.94
C PRO A 22 13.82 -15.85 -4.97
N LYS A 23 13.37 -14.73 -4.39
CA LYS A 23 12.17 -14.68 -3.55
C LYS A 23 10.87 -14.76 -4.36
N PHE A 24 10.93 -14.55 -5.68
CA PHE A 24 9.79 -14.56 -6.59
C PHE A 24 10.05 -15.53 -7.74
N PRO A 25 10.00 -16.87 -7.49
CA PRO A 25 10.36 -17.87 -8.50
C PRO A 25 9.49 -17.81 -9.77
N GLU A 26 8.24 -17.34 -9.65
CA GLU A 26 7.29 -17.15 -10.76
C GLU A 26 7.48 -15.82 -11.52
N GLN A 27 8.40 -14.94 -11.08
CA GLN A 27 8.70 -13.71 -11.80
C GLN A 27 9.12 -14.02 -13.24
N LYS A 28 8.43 -13.39 -14.19
CA LYS A 28 8.84 -13.31 -15.59
C LYS A 28 9.76 -12.11 -15.76
N THR A 29 10.99 -12.35 -16.19
CA THR A 29 11.93 -11.28 -16.49
C THR A 29 11.58 -10.65 -17.83
N ILE A 30 11.70 -9.32 -17.90
CA ILE A 30 11.54 -8.54 -19.12
C ILE A 30 12.81 -7.72 -19.26
N PRO A 31 13.82 -8.22 -19.99
CA PRO A 31 15.10 -7.56 -20.08
C PRO A 31 14.99 -6.12 -20.60
N LYS A 32 15.86 -5.24 -20.11
CA LYS A 32 15.90 -3.81 -20.47
C LYS A 32 14.63 -3.03 -20.09
N THR A 33 13.87 -3.51 -19.11
CA THR A 33 12.77 -2.72 -18.53
C THR A 33 13.37 -1.60 -17.69
N HIS A 34 12.98 -0.37 -17.99
CA HIS A 34 13.40 0.80 -17.24
C HIS A 34 12.40 1.11 -16.11
N PRO A 35 12.87 1.63 -14.96
CA PRO A 35 11.97 2.02 -13.90
C PRO A 35 11.17 3.27 -14.32
N PRO A 36 9.83 3.25 -14.21
CA PRO A 36 9.02 4.42 -14.53
C PRO A 36 9.11 5.46 -13.41
N ASP A 37 9.02 6.73 -13.77
CA ASP A 37 8.62 7.77 -12.81
C ASP A 37 7.10 7.79 -12.59
N LEU A 38 6.64 8.55 -11.59
CA LEU A 38 5.21 8.59 -11.25
C LEU A 38 4.37 9.25 -12.35
N GLU A 39 4.93 10.18 -13.11
CA GLU A 39 4.22 10.86 -14.20
C GLU A 39 3.97 9.89 -15.37
N GLU A 40 4.93 9.03 -15.69
CA GLU A 40 4.78 7.96 -16.68
C GLU A 40 3.68 6.98 -16.30
N VAL A 41 3.57 6.62 -15.01
CA VAL A 41 2.48 5.76 -14.50
C VAL A 41 1.12 6.45 -14.69
N PHE A 42 0.99 7.72 -14.30
CA PHE A 42 -0.27 8.46 -14.43
C PHE A 42 -0.67 8.68 -15.89
N SER A 43 0.30 9.02 -16.75
CA SER A 43 0.10 9.17 -18.18
C SER A 43 -0.34 7.87 -18.84
N PHE A 44 0.25 6.74 -18.45
CA PHE A 44 -0.15 5.42 -18.92
C PHE A 44 -1.60 5.10 -18.53
N ILE A 45 -1.96 5.23 -17.25
CA ILE A 45 -3.30 4.90 -16.75
C ILE A 45 -4.35 5.75 -17.46
N THR A 46 -4.18 7.08 -17.47
CA THR A 46 -5.15 8.00 -18.07
C THR A 46 -5.28 7.78 -19.58
N SER A 47 -4.18 7.50 -20.27
CA SER A 47 -4.19 7.19 -21.70
C SER A 47 -4.85 5.85 -22.01
N TYR A 48 -4.59 4.82 -21.21
CA TYR A 48 -5.21 3.51 -21.36
C TYR A 48 -6.73 3.59 -21.14
N GLU A 49 -7.17 4.21 -20.04
CA GLU A 49 -8.59 4.33 -19.70
C GLU A 49 -9.38 5.21 -20.68
N ARG A 50 -8.72 6.16 -21.34
CA ARG A 50 -9.33 6.98 -22.41
C ARG A 50 -9.52 6.18 -23.69
N LYS A 51 -8.58 5.27 -24.00
CA LYS A 51 -8.64 4.40 -25.19
C LYS A 51 -9.59 3.20 -24.98
N ASN A 52 -9.84 2.82 -23.73
CA ASN A 52 -10.66 1.67 -23.35
C ASN A 52 -11.74 2.13 -22.35
N PRO A 53 -12.80 2.82 -22.80
CA PRO A 53 -13.81 3.41 -21.91
C PRO A 53 -14.58 2.37 -21.08
N GLU A 54 -14.64 1.12 -21.52
CA GLU A 54 -15.23 -0.03 -20.84
C GLU A 54 -14.34 -0.61 -19.73
N ALA A 55 -13.06 -0.26 -19.70
CA ALA A 55 -12.15 -0.73 -18.68
C ALA A 55 -12.52 -0.16 -17.30
N LYS A 56 -12.46 -1.01 -16.27
CA LYS A 56 -12.63 -0.57 -14.89
C LYS A 56 -11.55 0.45 -14.53
N LYS A 57 -11.96 1.51 -13.84
CA LYS A 57 -11.03 2.54 -13.37
C LYS A 57 -10.11 1.97 -12.29
N VAL A 58 -8.83 2.27 -12.40
CA VAL A 58 -7.83 1.85 -11.41
C VAL A 58 -7.73 2.90 -10.29
N TYR A 59 -7.63 2.43 -9.06
CA TYR A 59 -7.28 3.22 -7.88
C TYR A 59 -5.82 2.94 -7.52
N LEU A 60 -5.15 3.96 -6.98
CA LEU A 60 -3.70 3.96 -6.77
C LEU A 60 -3.40 4.04 -5.29
N ASN A 61 -2.63 3.08 -4.77
CA ASN A 61 -2.09 3.13 -3.42
C ASN A 61 -0.60 3.49 -3.50
N ILE A 62 -0.25 4.74 -3.18
CA ILE A 62 1.08 5.32 -3.39
C ILE A 62 1.80 5.42 -2.05
N GLU A 63 2.95 4.75 -1.92
CA GLU A 63 3.75 4.79 -0.70
C GLU A 63 4.78 5.93 -0.72
N ILE A 64 4.75 6.81 0.29
CA ILE A 64 5.88 7.69 0.58
C ILE A 64 6.87 6.92 1.44
N LYS A 65 8.03 6.61 0.86
CA LYS A 65 9.14 5.97 1.57
C LYS A 65 10.13 7.02 2.07
N ALA A 66 10.56 6.83 3.31
CA ALA A 66 11.62 7.62 3.91
C ALA A 66 12.87 6.77 4.10
N ASN A 67 14.04 7.40 3.98
CA ASN A 67 15.22 6.94 4.68
C ASN A 67 15.39 7.84 5.91
N PRO A 68 15.11 7.37 7.14
CA PRO A 68 15.15 8.20 8.35
C PRO A 68 16.49 8.89 8.59
N HIS A 69 17.58 8.35 8.02
CA HIS A 69 18.91 8.93 8.16
C HIS A 69 19.17 10.13 7.23
N ASP A 70 18.41 10.24 6.13
CA ASP A 70 18.70 11.18 5.04
C ASP A 70 17.53 12.11 4.73
N MET A 71 16.41 12.01 5.46
CA MET A 71 15.20 12.78 5.18
C MET A 71 14.66 13.46 6.43
N THR A 72 14.31 14.73 6.27
CA THR A 72 13.61 15.53 7.26
C THR A 72 12.09 15.46 7.03
N ASP A 73 11.30 15.89 8.02
CA ASP A 73 9.85 16.05 7.85
C ASP A 73 9.50 16.95 6.66
N LYS A 74 10.31 17.99 6.39
CA LYS A 74 10.11 18.88 5.25
C LYS A 74 10.27 18.15 3.92
N ASP A 75 11.18 17.18 3.83
CA ASP A 75 11.37 16.38 2.62
C ASP A 75 10.17 15.46 2.38
N LEU A 76 9.60 14.88 3.45
CA LEU A 76 8.37 14.09 3.38
C LEU A 76 7.18 14.93 2.89
N TYR A 77 7.03 16.14 3.44
CA TYR A 77 5.96 17.06 3.04
C TYR A 77 6.13 17.54 1.60
N PHE A 78 7.37 17.80 1.18
CA PHE A 78 7.69 18.13 -0.20
C PHE A 78 7.31 16.99 -1.15
N HIS A 79 7.62 15.73 -0.81
CA HIS A 79 7.20 14.57 -1.60
C HIS A 79 5.68 14.44 -1.66
N ALA A 80 4.98 14.59 -0.54
CA ALA A 80 3.51 14.55 -0.50
C ALA A 80 2.90 15.62 -1.41
N ASP A 81 3.37 16.86 -1.32
CA ASP A 81 2.91 17.97 -2.17
C ASP A 81 3.13 17.68 -3.65
N LYS A 82 4.30 17.15 -4.03
CA LYS A 82 4.61 16.81 -5.42
C LYS A 82 3.72 15.70 -5.97
N ILE A 83 3.49 14.65 -5.18
CA ILE A 83 2.61 13.53 -5.57
C ILE A 83 1.18 14.03 -5.79
N ILE A 84 0.63 14.79 -4.84
CA ILE A 84 -0.76 15.26 -4.89
C ILE A 84 -0.96 16.28 -6.02
N THR A 85 -0.03 17.22 -6.21
CA THR A 85 -0.07 18.17 -7.33
C THR A 85 -0.02 17.45 -8.68
N LEU A 86 0.81 16.41 -8.79
CA LEU A 86 0.88 15.60 -10.00
C LEU A 86 -0.42 14.81 -10.21
N ALA A 87 -1.02 14.28 -9.17
CA ALA A 87 -2.31 13.58 -9.26
C ALA A 87 -3.44 14.53 -9.70
N GLU A 88 -3.44 15.79 -9.25
CA GLU A 88 -4.36 16.83 -9.71
C GLU A 88 -4.19 17.12 -11.20
N LYS A 89 -2.95 17.29 -11.67
CA LYS A 89 -2.64 17.49 -13.11
C LYS A 89 -3.24 16.40 -14.00
N TYR A 90 -3.29 15.16 -13.51
CA TYR A 90 -3.84 14.01 -14.24
C TYR A 90 -5.29 13.66 -13.88
N SER A 91 -5.98 14.47 -13.07
CA SER A 91 -7.35 14.18 -12.59
C SER A 91 -7.47 12.82 -11.88
N LEU A 92 -6.44 12.47 -11.10
CA LEU A 92 -6.33 11.23 -10.32
C LEU A 92 -6.47 11.44 -8.81
N LYS A 93 -6.57 12.69 -8.33
CA LYS A 93 -6.60 13.03 -6.89
C LYS A 93 -7.62 12.20 -6.09
N ASP A 94 -8.82 12.03 -6.62
CA ASP A 94 -9.89 11.27 -5.93
C ASP A 94 -9.73 9.74 -6.03
N ARG A 95 -8.71 9.29 -6.76
CA ARG A 95 -8.39 7.87 -6.97
C ARG A 95 -7.08 7.44 -6.30
N ILE A 96 -6.37 8.35 -5.64
CA ILE A 96 -5.15 8.03 -4.90
C ILE A 96 -5.45 7.84 -3.41
N THR A 97 -4.76 6.87 -2.81
CA THR A 97 -4.55 6.76 -1.37
C THR A 97 -3.06 6.88 -1.13
N ILE A 98 -2.64 7.77 -0.22
CA ILE A 98 -1.25 7.89 0.19
C ILE A 98 -1.01 7.04 1.43
N GLN A 99 -0.06 6.12 1.36
CA GLN A 99 0.34 5.28 2.49
C GLN A 99 1.77 5.57 2.94
N SER A 100 2.06 5.39 4.23
CA SER A 100 3.44 5.53 4.74
C SER A 100 3.63 4.86 6.10
N PHE A 101 4.86 4.45 6.38
CA PHE A 101 5.33 4.13 7.74
C PHE A 101 5.67 5.39 8.54
N GLU A 102 6.04 6.47 7.86
CA GLU A 102 6.30 7.77 8.50
C GLU A 102 4.99 8.50 8.72
N HIS A 103 4.30 8.18 9.81
CA HIS A 103 2.93 8.65 10.04
C HIS A 103 2.80 10.17 10.11
N ILE A 104 3.89 10.91 10.37
CA ILE A 104 3.89 12.37 10.38
C ILE A 104 3.46 12.96 9.02
N VAL A 105 3.84 12.32 7.90
CA VAL A 105 3.43 12.78 6.57
C VAL A 105 1.92 12.61 6.34
N LEU A 106 1.30 11.62 6.98
CA LEU A 106 -0.13 11.36 6.85
C LEU A 106 -0.95 12.41 7.59
N THR A 107 -0.49 12.84 8.77
CA THR A 107 -1.08 13.98 9.50
C THR A 107 -1.03 15.25 8.66
N TYR A 108 0.14 15.56 8.10
CA TYR A 108 0.30 16.71 7.20
C TYR A 108 -0.66 16.66 6.01
N ILE A 109 -0.79 15.50 5.34
CA ILE A 109 -1.72 15.33 4.22
C ILE A 109 -3.16 15.54 4.68
N LYS A 110 -3.55 15.01 5.85
CA LYS A 110 -4.91 15.17 6.37
C LYS A 110 -5.27 16.61 6.70
N GLU A 111 -4.30 17.40 7.14
CA GLU A 111 -4.49 18.83 7.42
C GLU A 111 -4.54 19.66 6.14
N LYS A 112 -3.63 19.43 5.20
CA LYS A 112 -3.49 20.27 3.99
C LYS A 112 -4.40 19.83 2.84
N TYR A 113 -4.65 18.53 2.70
CA TYR A 113 -5.43 17.93 1.61
C TYR A 113 -6.49 16.95 2.15
N PRO A 114 -7.49 17.42 2.91
CA PRO A 114 -8.42 16.55 3.65
C PRO A 114 -9.24 15.58 2.77
N SER A 115 -9.40 15.88 1.47
CA SER A 115 -10.07 14.99 0.52
C SER A 115 -9.21 13.80 0.09
N VAL A 116 -7.89 13.90 0.20
CA VAL A 116 -6.97 12.82 -0.18
C VAL A 116 -7.02 11.72 0.87
N LYS A 117 -7.17 10.48 0.40
CA LYS A 117 -7.24 9.31 1.27
C LYS A 117 -5.85 8.96 1.80
N THR A 118 -5.77 8.55 3.06
CA THR A 118 -4.50 8.10 3.66
C THR A 118 -4.62 6.72 4.30
N SER A 119 -3.51 5.96 4.27
CA SER A 119 -3.37 4.67 4.95
C SER A 119 -2.13 4.63 5.84
N ALA A 120 -2.30 4.25 7.11
CA ALA A 120 -1.16 4.08 8.02
C ALA A 120 -0.58 2.66 7.90
N LEU A 121 0.71 2.55 7.56
CA LEU A 121 1.42 1.27 7.53
C LEU A 121 1.96 0.91 8.92
N PHE A 122 1.79 -0.35 9.31
CA PHE A 122 2.31 -0.89 10.57
C PHE A 122 3.04 -2.21 10.34
N SER A 123 4.26 -2.33 10.83
CA SER A 123 5.06 -3.56 10.81
C SER A 123 5.27 -4.10 12.22
N MET A 124 5.81 -5.32 12.32
CA MET A 124 6.25 -5.89 13.59
C MET A 124 7.77 -6.02 13.60
N THR A 125 8.36 -5.75 14.75
CA THR A 125 9.70 -6.26 15.06
C THR A 125 9.67 -7.78 15.21
N TYR A 126 10.83 -8.43 15.07
CA TYR A 126 10.94 -9.88 15.29
C TYR A 126 10.44 -10.31 16.68
N PHE A 127 10.72 -9.52 17.71
CA PHE A 127 10.26 -9.80 19.07
C PHE A 127 8.74 -9.70 19.19
N GLN A 128 8.13 -8.67 18.60
CA GLN A 128 6.66 -8.53 18.56
C GLN A 128 6.01 -9.69 17.79
N PHE A 129 6.60 -10.09 16.67
CA PHE A 129 6.13 -11.24 15.89
C PHE A 129 6.25 -12.57 16.65
N PHE A 130 7.33 -12.76 17.41
CA PHE A 130 7.45 -13.94 18.27
C PHE A 130 6.38 -13.92 19.37
N ARG A 131 6.16 -12.78 20.03
CA ARG A 131 5.12 -12.63 21.06
C ARG A 131 3.71 -12.83 20.50
N SER A 132 3.44 -12.39 19.27
CA SER A 132 2.13 -12.59 18.65
C SER A 132 1.83 -14.07 18.44
N LYS A 133 2.82 -14.89 18.08
CA LYS A 133 2.69 -16.36 18.00
C LYS A 133 2.38 -17.02 19.35
N LEU A 134 2.72 -16.38 20.46
CA LEU A 134 2.36 -16.84 21.81
C LEU A 134 0.99 -16.30 22.28
N GLY A 135 0.22 -15.66 21.40
CA GLY A 135 -1.10 -15.08 21.71
C GLY A 135 -1.05 -13.69 22.37
N TRP A 136 0.13 -13.09 22.55
CA TRP A 136 0.30 -11.81 23.25
C TRP A 136 0.29 -10.62 22.29
N ILE A 137 -0.80 -10.47 21.54
CA ILE A 137 -0.92 -9.49 20.45
C ILE A 137 -1.86 -8.32 20.74
N LYS A 138 -2.82 -8.49 21.68
CA LYS A 138 -3.90 -7.51 21.93
C LYS A 138 -3.39 -6.10 22.25
N GLY A 139 -2.28 -5.98 22.97
CA GLY A 139 -1.67 -4.67 23.28
C GLY A 139 -1.18 -3.94 22.03
N LEU A 140 -0.54 -4.66 21.10
CA LEU A 140 -0.04 -4.09 19.85
C LEU A 140 -1.21 -3.69 18.92
N GLN A 141 -2.23 -4.53 18.85
CA GLN A 141 -3.46 -4.23 18.11
C GLN A 141 -4.15 -2.96 18.61
N LYS A 142 -4.24 -2.80 19.94
CA LYS A 142 -4.79 -1.60 20.56
C LYS A 142 -3.99 -0.35 20.18
N GLU A 143 -2.65 -0.41 20.24
CA GLU A 143 -1.78 0.69 19.85
C GLU A 143 -1.98 1.09 18.38
N VAL A 144 -2.09 0.11 17.47
CA VAL A 144 -2.37 0.36 16.04
C VAL A 144 -3.69 1.13 15.87
N ILE A 145 -4.77 0.70 16.55
CA ILE A 145 -6.07 1.35 16.47
C ILE A 145 -6.01 2.78 17.03
N GLU A 146 -5.48 2.97 18.23
CA GLU A 146 -5.40 4.28 18.89
C GLU A 146 -4.58 5.27 18.09
N LYS A 147 -3.44 4.83 17.56
CA LYS A 147 -2.59 5.65 16.68
C LYS A 147 -3.34 6.02 15.41
N SER A 148 -4.04 5.09 14.78
CA SER A 148 -4.79 5.33 13.54
C SER A 148 -5.94 6.32 13.71
N ILE A 149 -6.66 6.24 14.84
CA ILE A 149 -7.69 7.23 15.20
C ILE A 149 -7.07 8.62 15.37
N THR A 150 -5.93 8.71 16.07
CA THR A 150 -5.22 9.98 16.29
C THR A 150 -4.78 10.62 14.97
N LEU A 151 -4.29 9.80 14.04
CA LEU A 151 -3.86 10.24 12.71
C LEU A 151 -5.03 10.57 11.77
N LYS A 152 -6.27 10.17 12.11
CA LYS A 152 -7.47 10.35 11.27
C LYS A 152 -7.31 9.76 9.86
N VAL A 153 -6.62 8.62 9.75
CA VAL A 153 -6.45 7.93 8.47
C VAL A 153 -7.75 7.26 8.02
N ASP A 154 -7.92 7.06 6.71
CA ASP A 154 -9.08 6.33 6.18
C ASP A 154 -8.90 4.81 6.26
N TYR A 155 -7.65 4.36 6.15
CA TYR A 155 -7.28 2.96 6.15
C TYR A 155 -6.13 2.68 7.11
N ILE A 156 -6.10 1.46 7.61
CA ILE A 156 -4.93 0.88 8.26
C ILE A 156 -4.39 -0.25 7.40
N SER A 157 -3.08 -0.28 7.20
CA SER A 157 -2.40 -1.32 6.44
C SER A 157 -1.36 -2.00 7.32
N PRO A 158 -1.79 -2.95 8.18
CA PRO A 158 -0.87 -3.67 9.05
C PRO A 158 -0.23 -4.87 8.35
N PHE A 159 0.94 -5.29 8.83
CA PHE A 159 1.49 -6.60 8.51
C PHE A 159 0.47 -7.70 8.85
N TYR A 160 0.30 -8.70 8.00
CA TYR A 160 -0.78 -9.70 8.15
C TYR A 160 -0.83 -10.36 9.53
N ALA A 161 0.30 -10.48 10.23
CA ALA A 161 0.37 -11.12 11.54
C ALA A 161 -0.40 -10.37 12.64
N TYR A 162 -0.81 -9.13 12.39
CA TYR A 162 -1.75 -8.39 13.25
C TYR A 162 -3.18 -8.91 13.15
N VAL A 163 -3.54 -9.56 12.05
CA VAL A 163 -4.92 -9.74 11.63
C VAL A 163 -5.50 -11.03 12.21
N ASN A 164 -6.65 -10.87 12.88
CA ASN A 164 -7.53 -11.93 13.32
C ASN A 164 -8.98 -11.37 13.40
N PRO A 165 -10.02 -12.21 13.54
CA PRO A 165 -11.40 -11.73 13.55
C PRO A 165 -11.69 -10.64 14.59
N ASP A 166 -11.15 -10.79 15.81
CA ASP A 166 -11.34 -9.81 16.90
C ASP A 166 -10.74 -8.45 16.54
N PHE A 167 -9.58 -8.44 15.88
CA PHE A 167 -8.91 -7.21 15.46
C PHE A 167 -9.64 -6.52 14.32
N VAL A 168 -10.11 -7.27 13.33
CA VAL A 168 -10.93 -6.70 12.24
C VAL A 168 -12.18 -6.06 12.81
N LYS A 169 -12.91 -6.78 13.67
CA LYS A 169 -14.10 -6.27 14.36
C LYS A 169 -13.79 -5.01 15.16
N ALA A 170 -12.74 -4.99 15.97
CA ALA A 170 -12.36 -3.84 16.77
C ALA A 170 -12.02 -2.60 15.93
N CYS A 171 -11.41 -2.79 14.74
CA CYS A 171 -11.14 -1.70 13.81
C CYS A 171 -12.43 -1.16 13.18
N HIS A 172 -13.31 -2.05 12.71
CA HIS A 172 -14.60 -1.67 12.12
C HIS A 172 -15.51 -0.94 13.11
N GLU A 173 -15.53 -1.34 14.39
CA GLU A 173 -16.24 -0.63 15.47
C GLU A 173 -15.74 0.81 15.69
N LYS A 174 -14.53 1.13 15.21
CA LYS A 174 -13.94 2.47 15.23
C LYS A 174 -14.02 3.17 13.87
N GLY A 175 -14.69 2.57 12.89
CA GLY A 175 -14.81 3.10 11.53
C GLY A 175 -13.54 3.01 10.70
N LEU A 176 -12.54 2.24 11.14
CA LEU A 176 -11.29 2.02 10.41
C LEU A 176 -11.44 0.84 9.44
N LYS A 177 -10.95 1.02 8.21
CA LYS A 177 -10.89 -0.05 7.20
C LYS A 177 -9.51 -0.70 7.16
N LEU A 178 -9.44 -2.02 6.96
CA LEU A 178 -8.17 -2.77 7.00
C LEU A 178 -7.75 -3.27 5.62
N ILE A 179 -6.51 -2.96 5.24
CA ILE A 179 -5.87 -3.44 4.02
C ILE A 179 -4.49 -4.04 4.36
N PRO A 180 -4.42 -5.26 4.92
CA PRO A 180 -3.16 -5.86 5.34
C PRO A 180 -2.22 -6.22 4.18
N TRP A 181 -0.93 -6.34 4.52
CA TRP A 181 0.16 -6.67 3.60
C TRP A 181 1.17 -7.65 4.21
N THR A 182 2.03 -8.34 3.45
CA THR A 182 1.79 -8.77 2.06
C THR A 182 1.41 -10.25 2.12
N ILE A 183 0.28 -10.62 1.51
CA ILE A 183 -0.31 -11.95 1.64
C ILE A 183 -0.31 -12.62 0.25
N ASN A 184 0.38 -13.76 0.12
CA ASN A 184 0.76 -14.30 -1.20
C ASN A 184 0.28 -15.74 -1.49
N SER A 185 -0.08 -16.54 -0.49
CA SER A 185 -0.64 -17.89 -0.69
C SER A 185 -2.16 -17.84 -0.74
N GLU A 186 -2.78 -18.64 -1.60
CA GLU A 186 -4.25 -18.68 -1.74
C GLU A 186 -4.95 -19.03 -0.43
N GLU A 187 -4.42 -19.99 0.33
CA GLU A 187 -4.94 -20.39 1.65
C GLU A 187 -4.98 -19.22 2.63
N HIS A 188 -3.90 -18.44 2.72
CA HIS A 188 -3.82 -17.32 3.65
C HIS A 188 -4.60 -16.10 3.15
N ILE A 189 -4.72 -15.92 1.83
CA ILE A 189 -5.66 -14.95 1.25
C ILE A 189 -7.08 -15.32 1.66
N GLU A 190 -7.49 -16.57 1.49
CA GLU A 190 -8.84 -17.06 1.82
C GLU A 190 -9.14 -16.89 3.31
N GLU A 191 -8.21 -17.27 4.18
CA GLU A 191 -8.28 -17.06 5.63
C GLU A 191 -8.48 -15.59 5.98
N ILE A 192 -7.58 -14.70 5.53
CA ILE A 192 -7.63 -13.27 5.88
C ILE A 192 -8.88 -12.60 5.30
N MET A 193 -9.32 -12.98 4.11
CA MET A 193 -10.58 -12.51 3.54
C MET A 193 -11.79 -12.95 4.36
N SER A 194 -11.79 -14.17 4.90
CA SER A 194 -12.89 -14.68 5.75
C SER A 194 -13.06 -13.88 7.04
N TYR A 195 -12.01 -13.18 7.49
CA TYR A 195 -12.07 -12.29 8.65
C TYR A 195 -12.79 -10.96 8.38
N GLY A 196 -13.11 -10.66 7.12
CA GLY A 196 -13.85 -9.46 6.72
C GLY A 196 -12.96 -8.23 6.47
N VAL A 197 -11.70 -8.40 6.09
CA VAL A 197 -10.85 -7.25 5.72
C VAL A 197 -11.38 -6.50 4.49
N ASP A 198 -11.06 -5.21 4.39
CA ASP A 198 -11.55 -4.32 3.32
C ASP A 198 -10.72 -4.37 2.04
N GLY A 199 -9.54 -4.99 2.09
CA GLY A 199 -8.66 -5.22 0.95
C GLY A 199 -7.44 -6.04 1.33
N ILE A 200 -6.64 -6.45 0.35
CA ILE A 200 -5.38 -7.18 0.56
C ILE A 200 -4.32 -6.61 -0.38
N ILE A 201 -3.11 -6.41 0.15
CA ILE A 201 -1.91 -6.14 -0.64
C ILE A 201 -1.20 -7.48 -0.87
N SER A 202 -0.99 -7.85 -2.14
CA SER A 202 -0.41 -9.11 -2.57
C SER A 202 0.55 -8.90 -3.74
N ASP A 203 1.61 -9.69 -3.78
CA ASP A 203 2.49 -9.79 -4.95
C ASP A 203 1.85 -10.63 -6.08
N TYR A 204 0.77 -11.36 -5.77
CA TYR A 204 0.08 -12.28 -6.69
C TYR A 204 -1.40 -11.89 -6.83
N PRO A 205 -1.70 -10.78 -7.54
CA PRO A 205 -3.07 -10.31 -7.72
C PRO A 205 -3.96 -11.32 -8.47
N ASP A 206 -3.38 -12.21 -9.26
CA ASP A 206 -4.09 -13.30 -9.94
C ASP A 206 -4.63 -14.34 -8.94
N ARG A 207 -3.86 -14.69 -7.90
CA ARG A 207 -4.29 -15.57 -6.80
C ARG A 207 -5.40 -14.89 -6.01
N LEU A 208 -5.19 -13.63 -5.63
CA LEU A 208 -6.18 -12.84 -4.92
C LEU A 208 -7.51 -12.78 -5.68
N TYR A 209 -7.47 -12.54 -6.99
CA TYR A 209 -8.67 -12.52 -7.82
C TYR A 209 -9.38 -13.87 -7.88
N ARG A 210 -8.64 -14.99 -8.02
CA ARG A 210 -9.22 -16.35 -8.01
C ARG A 210 -9.95 -16.63 -6.69
N VAL A 211 -9.30 -16.36 -5.57
CA VAL A 211 -9.90 -16.57 -4.23
C VAL A 211 -11.12 -15.67 -4.04
N TRP A 212 -11.02 -14.38 -4.37
CA TRP A 212 -12.15 -13.45 -4.30
C TRP A 212 -13.34 -13.93 -5.12
N LYS A 213 -13.10 -14.40 -6.34
CA LYS A 213 -14.15 -14.93 -7.22
C LYS A 213 -14.82 -16.16 -6.61
N LYS A 214 -14.03 -17.14 -6.14
CA LYS A 214 -14.52 -18.36 -5.46
C LYS A 214 -15.43 -18.02 -4.27
N LEU A 215 -14.99 -17.11 -3.39
CA LEU A 215 -15.75 -16.72 -2.20
C LEU A 215 -17.01 -15.93 -2.53
N SER A 216 -16.94 -15.05 -3.55
CA SER A 216 -18.10 -14.25 -3.98
C SER A 216 -19.19 -15.12 -4.59
N GLU A 217 -18.83 -16.17 -5.33
CA GLU A 217 -19.77 -17.13 -5.90
C GLU A 217 -20.37 -18.08 -4.86
N SER A 218 -19.64 -18.37 -3.77
CA SER A 218 -20.11 -19.25 -2.69
C SER A 218 -21.00 -18.55 -1.65
N SER A 219 -21.07 -17.22 -1.70
CA SER A 219 -21.87 -16.38 -0.79
C SER A 219 -23.22 -15.96 -1.39
N LEU A 220 -23.52 -16.43 -2.62
CA LEU A 220 -24.80 -16.30 -3.33
C LEU A 220 -25.58 -17.61 -3.23
#